data_AF-A0A9E7KFV6-F1
#
_entry.id   AF-A0A9E7KFV6-F1
#
_cell.length_a   1.000
_cell.length_b   1.000
_cell.length_c   1.000
_cell.angle_alpha   90.00
_cell.angle_beta   90.00
_cell.angle_gamma   90.00
#
_symmetry.space_group_name_H-M   'P 1'
#
loop_
_entity.id
_entity.type
_entity.pdbx_description
1 polymer ?
#
loop_
_entity_poly.entity_id
_entity_poly.type
_entity_poly.pdbx_seq_one_letter_code
_entity_poly.pdbx_strand_id
1 'polypeptide(L)'
;MGDEDRTICEGSQISVAGYGSCSSRRGRKGAAIPVIAGRKSRAGTFAGAIQTYTIEAMMGDRKALQAGTSHNLGQNFSRAFGTQFTDEKAHRQRVWQTSWAVST
;
A
#
# COMPACT_ATOMS: atom_id res chain seq x y z
N MET A 1 6.87 -21.28 14.56
CA MET A 1 5.57 -20.67 14.18
C MET A 1 5.78 -19.16 14.18
N GLY A 2 6.73 -18.61 13.43
CA GLY A 2 6.74 -18.53 11.97
C GLY A 2 6.37 -17.09 11.61
N ASP A 3 7.35 -16.19 11.72
CA ASP A 3 7.27 -14.74 11.50
C ASP A 3 6.78 -14.39 10.08
N GLU A 4 5.47 -14.37 9.84
CA GLU A 4 4.88 -13.83 8.59
C GLU A 4 4.32 -12.41 8.75
N ASP A 5 4.29 -11.88 9.98
CA ASP A 5 3.76 -10.53 10.28
C ASP A 5 4.80 -9.41 10.11
N ARG A 6 6.04 -9.76 9.73
CA ARG A 6 7.15 -8.81 9.51
C ARG A 6 7.34 -8.39 8.05
N THR A 7 6.64 -9.01 7.10
CA THR A 7 6.98 -8.89 5.66
C THR A 7 6.36 -7.66 4.97
N ILE A 8 5.70 -6.76 5.69
CA ILE A 8 5.05 -5.56 5.08
C ILE A 8 5.88 -4.28 5.30
N CYS A 9 6.95 -4.33 6.12
CA CYS A 9 7.68 -3.13 6.55
C CYS A 9 8.95 -2.81 5.75
N GLU A 10 9.42 -3.67 4.85
CA GLU A 10 10.65 -3.41 4.08
C GLU A 10 10.35 -3.16 2.61
N GLY A 11 10.49 -1.90 2.21
CA GLY A 11 10.46 -1.48 0.82
C GLY A 11 9.09 -1.02 0.33
N SER A 12 8.82 0.29 0.46
CA SER A 12 7.85 1.00 -0.39
C SER A 12 6.36 0.65 -0.22
N GLN A 13 5.97 -0.15 0.78
CA GLN A 13 4.58 -0.60 0.99
C GLN A 13 4.05 -0.19 2.37
N ILE A 14 2.76 0.16 2.40
CA ILE A 14 2.11 0.89 3.48
C ILE A 14 2.05 0.08 4.79
N SER A 15 2.45 0.73 5.89
CA SER A 15 1.84 0.54 7.22
C SER A 15 0.52 1.31 7.26
N VAL A 16 -0.64 0.66 7.16
CA VAL A 16 -1.94 1.36 7.27
C VAL A 16 -2.16 1.58 8.77
N ALA A 17 -1.51 2.61 9.31
CA ALA A 17 -1.44 2.90 10.74
C ALA A 17 -2.79 3.30 11.40
N GLY A 18 -3.92 3.09 10.71
CA GLY A 18 -5.28 3.36 11.22
C GLY A 18 -6.26 2.17 11.17
N TYR A 19 -5.88 1.03 10.57
CA TYR A 19 -6.72 -0.18 10.49
C TYR A 19 -5.99 -1.41 11.04
N GLY A 20 -5.01 -1.19 11.92
CA GLY A 20 -4.21 -2.25 12.53
C GLY A 20 -5.02 -3.12 13.49
N SER A 21 -4.98 -4.43 13.24
CA SER A 21 -5.40 -5.56 14.08
C SER A 21 -5.56 -5.24 15.57
N CYS A 22 -6.78 -5.40 16.07
CA CYS A 22 -7.06 -5.40 17.51
C CYS A 22 -6.60 -6.73 18.12
N SER A 23 -5.37 -6.80 18.64
CA SER A 23 -4.96 -7.94 19.50
C SER A 23 -4.09 -7.59 20.72
N SER A 24 -3.89 -6.32 21.11
CA SER A 24 -3.17 -6.01 22.35
C SER A 24 -3.80 -4.88 23.16
N ARG A 25 -3.96 -5.16 24.46
CA ARG A 25 -4.60 -4.30 25.47
C ARG A 25 -3.82 -2.99 25.60
N ARG A 26 -4.53 -1.85 25.51
CA ARG A 26 -4.11 -0.44 25.72
C ARG A 26 -3.32 0.20 24.58
N GLY A 27 -4.05 0.99 23.79
CA GLY A 27 -3.53 2.00 22.87
C GLY A 27 -4.50 2.23 21.71
N ARG A 28 -5.48 3.14 21.86
CA ARG A 28 -6.44 3.47 20.79
C ARG A 28 -5.67 3.90 19.52
N LYS A 29 -6.12 3.48 18.33
CA LYS A 29 -6.38 4.34 17.14
C LYS A 29 -6.76 3.52 15.90
N GLY A 30 -8.04 3.53 15.55
CA GLY A 30 -8.60 2.94 14.33
C GLY A 30 -10.07 2.54 14.49
N ALA A 31 -10.79 2.32 13.38
CA ALA A 31 -12.22 1.97 13.36
C ALA A 31 -12.56 0.58 13.97
N ALA A 32 -11.56 -0.16 14.46
CA ALA A 32 -11.68 -1.53 14.99
C ALA A 32 -12.33 -2.53 14.01
N ILE A 33 -12.29 -2.22 12.70
CA ILE A 33 -12.77 -3.10 11.64
C ILE A 33 -11.65 -4.09 11.30
N PRO A 34 -11.88 -5.42 11.37
CA PRO A 34 -10.89 -6.40 10.92
C PRO A 34 -10.69 -6.27 9.41
N VAL A 35 -9.43 -6.16 9.00
CA VAL A 35 -9.03 -6.07 7.60
C VAL A 35 -8.05 -7.18 7.25
N ILE A 36 -8.07 -7.60 5.99
CA ILE A 36 -7.13 -8.58 5.43
C ILE A 36 -6.28 -7.85 4.38
N ALA A 37 -4.96 -7.86 4.58
CA ALA A 37 -4.03 -7.34 3.59
C ALA A 37 -3.89 -8.31 2.41
N GLY A 38 -3.80 -7.78 1.19
CA GLY A 38 -3.67 -8.59 -0.02
C GLY A 38 -2.99 -7.85 -1.17
N ARG A 39 -2.52 -8.62 -2.15
CA ARG A 39 -1.99 -8.11 -3.42
C ARG A 39 -3.03 -8.32 -4.51
N LYS A 40 -3.39 -7.26 -5.23
CA LYS A 40 -4.33 -7.38 -6.35
C LYS A 40 -3.69 -8.17 -7.49
N SER A 41 -4.51 -8.88 -8.26
CA SER A 41 -4.10 -9.49 -9.52
C SER A 41 -3.72 -8.41 -10.54
N ARG A 42 -3.05 -8.80 -11.63
CA ARG A 42 -2.66 -7.85 -12.68
C ARG A 42 -3.86 -7.11 -13.30
N ALA A 43 -5.02 -7.75 -13.39
CA ALA A 43 -6.24 -7.12 -13.89
C ALA A 43 -6.86 -6.12 -12.89
N GLY A 44 -6.69 -6.35 -11.58
CA GLY A 44 -7.17 -5.43 -10.52
C GLY A 44 -6.11 -4.43 -10.04
N THR A 45 -4.96 -4.36 -10.72
CA THR A 45 -3.89 -3.41 -10.43
C THR A 45 -4.18 -2.09 -11.13
N PHE A 46 -3.88 -0.97 -10.47
CA PHE A 46 -4.04 0.35 -11.08
C PHE A 46 -3.25 0.48 -12.37
N ALA A 47 -3.89 1.01 -13.43
CA ALA A 47 -3.26 1.15 -14.74
C ALA A 47 -2.07 2.12 -14.65
N GLY A 48 -0.85 1.58 -14.79
CA GLY A 48 0.40 2.32 -14.64
C GLY A 48 1.15 2.03 -13.35
N ALA A 49 0.59 1.26 -12.42
CA ALA A 49 1.33 0.70 -11.28
C ALA A 49 2.03 -0.61 -11.66
N ILE A 50 3.21 -0.85 -11.10
CA ILE A 50 3.89 -2.15 -11.18
C ILE A 50 3.13 -3.16 -10.31
N GLN A 51 2.74 -2.76 -9.11
CA GLN A 51 2.02 -3.58 -8.15
C GLN A 51 1.01 -2.73 -7.37
N THR A 52 -0.15 -3.32 -7.06
CA THR A 52 -1.17 -2.73 -6.19
C THR A 52 -1.46 -3.65 -5.02
N TYR A 53 -1.47 -3.06 -3.84
CA TYR A 53 -1.80 -3.69 -2.58
C TYR A 53 -3.09 -3.11 -2.05
N THR A 54 -3.84 -3.94 -1.36
CA THR A 54 -5.18 -3.61 -0.87
C THR A 54 -5.34 -4.10 0.56
N ILE A 55 -6.18 -3.41 1.32
CA ILE A 55 -6.74 -3.93 2.56
C ILE A 55 -8.24 -4.11 2.35
N GLU A 56 -8.73 -5.33 2.58
CA GLU A 56 -10.13 -5.69 2.38
C GLU A 56 -10.80 -5.89 3.75
N ALA A 57 -11.92 -5.23 3.97
CA ALA A 57 -12.78 -5.43 5.14
C ALA A 57 -14.00 -6.27 4.73
N MET A 58 -14.48 -7.11 5.63
CA MET A 58 -15.78 -7.77 5.45
C MET A 58 -16.88 -6.90 6.06
N MET A 59 -17.86 -6.51 5.26
CA MET A 59 -19.06 -5.81 5.72
C MET A 59 -20.04 -6.80 6.38
N GLY A 60 -20.97 -6.28 7.18
CA GLY A 60 -21.98 -7.10 7.87
C GLY A 60 -22.89 -7.89 6.93
N ASP A 61 -23.04 -7.44 5.68
CA ASP A 61 -23.77 -8.13 4.61
C ASP A 61 -22.95 -9.22 3.89
N ARG A 62 -21.77 -9.57 4.43
CA ARG A 62 -20.81 -10.55 3.90
C ARG A 62 -20.21 -10.17 2.54
N LYS A 63 -20.25 -8.91 2.14
CA LYS A 63 -19.49 -8.43 0.98
C LYS A 63 -18.11 -7.93 1.41
N ALA A 64 -17.11 -8.15 0.56
CA ALA A 64 -15.79 -7.57 0.72
C ALA A 64 -15.81 -6.09 0.25
N LEU A 65 -15.20 -5.22 1.05
CA LEU A 65 -15.01 -3.81 0.75
C LEU A 65 -13.52 -3.48 0.76
N GLN A 66 -13.04 -2.86 -0.31
CA GLN A 66 -11.68 -2.33 -0.35
C GLN A 66 -11.60 -1.09 0.55
N ALA A 67 -11.05 -1.26 1.75
CA ALA A 67 -10.91 -0.21 2.75
C ALA A 67 -9.74 0.74 2.47
N GLY A 68 -8.80 0.34 1.60
CA GLY A 68 -7.65 1.14 1.25
C GLY A 68 -6.82 0.52 0.15
N THR A 69 -5.98 1.35 -0.48
CA THR A 69 -5.13 0.93 -1.60
C THR A 69 -3.74 1.55 -1.50
N SER A 70 -2.74 0.78 -1.91
CA SER A 70 -1.37 1.22 -2.13
C SER A 70 -0.93 0.82 -3.51
N HIS A 71 -0.21 1.71 -4.18
CA HIS A 71 0.33 1.47 -5.51
C HIS A 71 1.82 1.74 -5.51
N ASN A 72 2.60 0.73 -5.92
CA ASN A 72 3.95 0.95 -6.38
C ASN A 72 3.88 1.36 -7.84
N LEU A 73 4.08 2.65 -8.11
CA LEU A 73 4.02 3.24 -9.45
C LEU A 73 5.33 3.03 -10.22
N GLY A 74 6.38 2.60 -9.53
CA GLY A 74 7.70 2.44 -10.11
C GLY A 74 8.22 3.75 -10.66
N GLN A 75 8.74 3.68 -11.88
CA GLN A 75 9.16 4.87 -12.63
C GLN A 75 8.15 5.27 -13.72
N ASN A 76 7.00 4.61 -13.85
CA ASN A 76 6.10 4.81 -15.00
C ASN A 76 5.62 6.27 -15.09
N PHE A 77 5.21 6.83 -13.96
CA PHE A 77 4.79 8.22 -13.85
C PHE A 77 5.98 9.19 -14.01
N SER A 78 7.14 8.88 -13.43
CA SER A 78 8.33 9.71 -13.63
C SER A 78 8.85 9.71 -15.08
N ARG A 79 8.56 8.65 -15.87
CA ARG A 79 8.78 8.66 -17.32
C ARG A 79 7.82 9.60 -18.04
N ALA A 80 6.54 9.52 -17.71
CA ALA A 80 5.48 10.30 -18.36
C ALA A 80 5.60 11.81 -18.06
N PHE A 81 5.94 12.16 -16.82
CA PHE A 81 6.03 13.55 -16.34
C PHE A 81 7.47 14.11 -16.35
N GLY A 82 8.46 13.33 -16.78
CA GLY A 82 9.86 13.78 -16.86
C GLY A 82 10.52 14.06 -15.51
N THR A 83 9.99 13.54 -14.41
CA THR A 83 10.50 13.79 -13.06
C THR A 83 11.83 13.06 -12.82
N GLN A 84 12.90 13.83 -12.63
CA GLN A 84 14.26 13.33 -12.45
C GLN A 84 14.96 14.00 -11.27
N PHE A 85 15.94 13.33 -10.70
CA PHE A 85 16.86 13.86 -9.70
C PHE A 85 18.30 13.57 -10.12
N THR A 86 19.24 14.34 -9.58
CA THR A 86 20.68 14.12 -9.78
C THR A 86 21.21 13.33 -8.60
N ASP A 87 21.91 12.22 -8.86
CA ASP A 87 22.56 11.44 -7.81
C ASP A 87 23.91 12.05 -7.37
N GLU A 88 24.53 11.45 -6.36
CA GLU A 88 25.85 11.87 -5.85
C GLU A 88 26.98 11.78 -6.89
N LYS A 89 26.76 11.03 -7.98
CA LYS A 89 27.68 10.86 -9.12
C LYS A 89 27.35 11.81 -10.27
N ALA A 90 26.49 12.80 -10.04
CA ALA A 90 26.01 13.76 -11.03
C ALA A 90 25.24 13.16 -12.22
N HIS A 91 24.73 11.93 -12.09
CA HIS A 91 23.88 11.31 -13.11
C HIS A 91 22.40 11.62 -12.86
N ARG A 92 21.65 11.85 -13.94
CA ARG A 92 20.19 12.03 -13.88
C ARG A 92 19.49 10.69 -13.78
N GLN A 93 18.81 10.46 -12.67
CA GLN A 93 18.01 9.27 -12.42
C GLN A 93 16.52 9.63 -12.31
N ARG A 94 15.64 8.65 -12.59
CA ARG A 94 14.19 8.82 -12.49
C ARG A 94 13.72 8.41 -11.11
N VAL A 95 12.83 9.21 -10.53
CA VAL A 95 12.28 8.93 -9.20
C VAL A 95 11.41 7.68 -9.22
N TRP A 96 11.51 6.89 -8.15
CA TRP A 96 10.56 5.82 -7.84
C TRP A 96 9.40 6.42 -7.05
N GLN A 97 8.17 6.10 -7.45
CA GLN A 97 6.98 6.72 -6.89
C GLN A 97 6.04 5.66 -6.29
N THR A 98 5.41 6.06 -5.20
CA THR A 98 4.30 5.34 -4.57
C THR A 98 3.14 6.28 -4.39
N SER A 99 1.92 5.74 -4.45
CA SER A 99 0.71 6.48 -4.13
C SER A 99 -0.21 5.61 -3.31
N TRP A 100 -0.98 6.23 -2.42
CA TRP A 100 -1.87 5.51 -1.55
C TRP A 100 -3.08 6.35 -1.19
N ALA A 101 -4.19 5.68 -0.88
CA ALA A 101 -5.44 6.34 -0.55
C ALA A 101 -6.29 5.51 0.41
N VAL A 102 -7.06 6.25 1.20
CA VAL A 102 -8.09 5.76 2.12
C VAL A 102 -9.25 6.77 2.09
N SER A 103 -10.49 6.31 2.12
CA SER A 103 -11.67 7.16 2.17
C SER A 103 -12.38 7.07 3.53
N THR A 104 -13.20 8.07 3.85
CA THR A 104 -14.06 8.12 5.04
C THR A 104 -15.33 7.32 4.87
#